data_AF-A0A7J8PJV2-F1
#
_entry.id   AF-A0A7J8PJV2-F1
#
_cell.length_a   1.000
_cell.length_b   1.000
_cell.length_c   1.000
_cell.angle_alpha   90.00
_cell.angle_beta   90.00
_cell.angle_gamma   90.00
#
_symmetry.space_group_name_H-M   'P 1'
#
loop_
_entity.id
_entity.type
_entity.pdbx_description
1 polymer ?
#
loop_
_entity_poly.entity_id
_entity_poly.type
_entity_poly.pdbx_seq_one_letter_code
_entity_poly.pdbx_strand_id
1 'polypeptide(L)'
;MTIKQLLSLARRLSKPSSSFNISRSSSSAASRLAAAATSDSAEISPPPPTAMIYDRLSLSVKSKLQKLENPDPRFLKYGSPHPAVVSHTHMLSSPETKITTLPNGLRVATESTLSSRTATVGVWIDAGSRFETEETNGTAHFLEHMIFKGTERRSARDLEEEIENMGGHLNAYTSREQTTYYAKVMDKDVFKALDILADILQNSKFEEHRIRRERDVILREMEEVMNSFGFGTF
;
A
#
# COMPACT_ATOMS: atom_id res chain seq x y z
N MET A 1 -19.38 24.76 41.58
CA MET A 1 -18.56 24.05 42.57
C MET A 1 -17.73 23.02 41.81
N THR A 2 -16.57 23.40 41.25
CA THR A 2 -15.25 23.40 41.93
C THR A 2 -14.80 21.96 42.15
N ILE A 3 -13.80 21.43 41.44
CA ILE A 3 -12.34 21.52 41.71
C ILE A 3 -11.71 20.65 40.58
N LYS A 4 -10.82 21.05 39.65
CA LYS A 4 -9.67 21.97 39.69
C LYS A 4 -8.77 21.69 40.89
N GLN A 5 -7.92 20.66 40.84
CA GLN A 5 -6.60 20.63 41.51
C GLN A 5 -5.89 19.27 41.35
N LEU A 6 -4.85 19.23 40.51
CA LEU A 6 -3.57 18.61 40.86
C LEU A 6 -2.47 19.16 39.95
N LEU A 7 -2.37 20.50 40.01
CA LEU A 7 -1.21 21.30 39.64
C LEU A 7 -0.76 21.98 40.93
N SER A 8 0.30 21.48 41.57
CA SER A 8 1.32 22.28 42.30
C SER A 8 2.09 21.41 43.29
N LEU A 9 3.38 21.16 43.02
CA LEU A 9 4.46 21.32 44.01
C LEU A 9 5.82 21.14 43.31
N ALA A 10 6.23 22.16 42.56
CA ALA A 10 7.63 22.55 42.39
C ALA A 10 7.70 23.99 41.87
N ARG A 11 7.20 24.93 42.69
CA ARG A 11 7.53 26.37 42.58
C ARG A 11 8.56 26.68 43.66
N ARG A 12 9.76 27.10 43.26
CA ARG A 12 10.43 28.36 43.66
C ARG A 12 11.43 28.68 42.53
N LEU A 13 11.20 29.75 41.77
CA LEU A 13 11.89 31.07 41.87
C LEU A 13 13.38 30.91 41.51
N SER A 14 14.01 31.60 40.56
CA SER A 14 13.74 32.93 40.00
C SER A 14 14.78 33.29 38.93
N LYS A 15 14.31 34.01 37.90
CA LYS A 15 14.98 35.09 37.10
C LYS A 15 16.03 34.77 36.02
N PRO A 16 16.15 35.69 35.01
CA PRO A 16 16.84 35.46 33.75
C PRO A 16 18.30 35.91 33.82
N SER A 17 19.21 35.15 33.20
CA SER A 17 20.61 35.58 33.04
C SER A 17 20.76 36.42 31.76
N SER A 18 20.96 37.71 32.00
CA SER A 18 21.41 38.71 31.04
C SER A 18 22.82 38.42 30.49
N SER A 19 23.01 38.83 29.24
CA SER A 19 24.26 39.10 28.55
C SER A 19 25.42 39.56 29.45
N PHE A 20 26.54 38.82 29.40
CA PHE A 20 27.83 39.29 29.86
C PHE A 20 28.74 39.56 28.66
N ASN A 21 28.89 40.84 28.34
CA ASN A 21 30.03 41.37 27.58
C ASN A 21 31.24 41.42 28.52
N ILE A 22 32.34 40.80 28.14
CA ILE A 22 33.66 41.13 28.69
C ILE A 22 34.55 41.56 27.52
N SER A 23 34.56 42.88 27.32
CA SER A 23 35.65 43.59 26.67
C SER A 23 36.90 43.44 27.53
N ARG A 24 37.97 42.85 26.99
CA ARG A 24 39.32 43.06 27.52
C ARG A 24 40.13 43.86 26.52
N SER A 25 40.28 45.12 26.89
CA SER A 25 41.22 46.10 26.37
C SER A 25 42.66 45.62 26.49
N SER A 26 43.44 45.99 25.48
CA SER A 26 44.89 45.97 25.41
C SER A 26 45.56 46.68 26.60
N SER A 27 46.56 46.04 27.20
CA SER A 27 47.63 46.73 27.94
C SER A 27 48.97 46.07 27.65
N SER A 28 49.82 46.82 26.96
CA SER A 28 51.24 46.58 26.79
C SER A 28 52.00 46.88 28.09
N ALA A 29 52.93 46.01 28.49
CA ALA A 29 54.23 46.42 29.05
C ALA A 29 55.16 45.22 29.13
N ALA A 30 56.33 45.36 28.51
CA ALA A 30 57.42 44.42 28.50
C ALA A 30 58.25 44.50 29.79
N SER A 31 58.87 43.38 30.18
CA SER A 31 60.16 43.42 30.87
C SER A 31 60.91 42.09 30.68
N ARG A 32 62.13 42.24 30.16
CA ARG A 32 63.13 41.22 29.81
C ARG A 32 63.80 40.60 31.04
N LEU A 33 64.32 39.38 30.90
CA LEU A 33 65.55 38.80 31.49
C LEU A 33 65.74 37.41 30.82
N ALA A 34 66.67 37.24 29.86
CA ALA A 34 68.03 36.70 30.03
C ALA A 34 68.06 35.28 30.68
N ALA A 35 68.76 34.24 30.22
CA ALA A 35 69.67 34.00 29.11
C ALA A 35 69.87 32.46 28.94
N ALA A 36 70.22 32.04 27.71
CA ALA A 36 71.05 30.90 27.29
C ALA A 36 71.02 29.54 28.05
N ALA A 37 70.57 28.49 27.36
CA ALA A 37 71.34 27.25 27.10
C ALA A 37 70.60 26.37 26.07
N THR A 38 71.38 25.81 25.16
CA THR A 38 71.00 25.09 23.95
C THR A 38 70.49 23.67 24.20
N SER A 39 69.31 23.34 23.65
CA SER A 39 69.06 22.05 22.99
C SER A 39 67.98 22.28 21.92
N ASP A 40 68.37 22.09 20.67
CA ASP A 40 67.57 22.26 19.47
C ASP A 40 66.31 21.37 19.55
N SER A 41 65.20 21.98 19.95
CA SER A 41 63.87 21.39 19.85
C SER A 41 63.08 22.36 18.99
N ALA A 42 63.22 22.20 17.67
CA ALA A 42 62.30 22.81 16.74
C ALA A 42 60.88 22.50 17.25
N GLU A 43 60.13 23.51 17.68
CA GLU A 43 58.73 23.34 18.00
C GLU A 43 58.08 22.74 16.75
N ILE A 44 57.80 21.43 16.77
CA ILE A 44 57.18 20.74 15.66
C ILE A 44 55.75 21.27 15.61
N SER A 45 55.54 22.34 14.84
CA SER A 45 54.22 22.86 14.57
C SER A 45 53.36 21.75 13.96
N PRO A 46 52.10 21.58 14.39
CA PRO A 46 51.25 20.54 13.85
C PRO A 46 51.17 20.65 12.32
N PRO A 47 51.23 19.51 11.59
CA PRO A 47 51.20 19.54 10.14
C PRO A 47 49.86 20.11 9.66
N PRO A 48 49.82 20.74 8.47
CA PRO A 48 48.58 21.28 7.95
C PRO A 48 47.55 20.16 7.75
N PRO A 49 46.24 20.45 7.85
CA PRO A 49 45.17 19.44 7.77
C PRO A 49 45.02 18.79 6.37
N THR A 50 45.90 19.15 5.44
CA THR A 50 46.07 18.53 4.13
C THR A 50 47.25 17.56 4.06
N ALA A 51 48.08 17.46 5.11
CA ALA A 51 49.27 16.61 5.11
C ALA A 51 48.93 15.12 5.27
N MET A 52 47.99 14.78 6.15
CA MET A 52 47.63 13.39 6.45
C MET A 52 46.36 12.95 5.72
N ILE A 53 46.31 11.68 5.31
CA ILE A 53 45.18 11.11 4.55
C ILE A 53 43.88 11.12 5.39
N TYR A 54 43.96 10.79 6.68
CA TYR A 54 42.81 10.83 7.59
C TYR A 54 42.29 12.25 7.77
N ASP A 55 43.17 13.27 7.79
CA ASP A 55 42.76 14.66 7.90
C ASP A 55 42.00 15.10 6.64
N ARG A 56 42.47 14.72 5.45
CA ARG A 56 41.76 14.98 4.18
C ARG A 56 40.37 14.35 4.15
N LEU A 57 40.24 13.10 4.59
CA LEU A 57 38.94 12.42 4.69
C LEU A 57 38.03 13.13 5.69
N SER A 58 38.57 13.52 6.85
CA SER A 58 37.81 14.23 7.88
C SER A 58 37.32 15.60 7.38
N LEU A 59 38.14 16.34 6.61
CA LEU A 59 37.76 17.61 6.00
C LEU A 59 36.66 17.43 4.94
N SER A 60 36.77 16.39 4.11
CA SER A 60 35.73 16.07 3.12
C SER A 60 34.39 15.79 3.79
N VAL A 61 34.38 14.95 4.84
CA VAL A 61 33.17 14.65 5.62
C VAL A 61 32.61 15.91 6.29
N LYS A 62 33.45 16.72 6.96
CA LYS A 62 33.03 17.99 7.57
C LYS A 62 32.43 18.95 6.54
N SER A 63 33.02 19.07 5.35
CA SER A 63 32.51 19.92 4.27
C SER A 63 31.14 19.43 3.75
N LYS A 64 30.91 18.12 3.72
CA LYS A 64 29.63 17.53 3.30
C LYS A 64 28.55 17.74 4.37
N LEU A 65 28.89 17.62 5.64
CA LEU A 65 27.97 17.90 6.75
C LEU A 65 27.60 19.39 6.80
N GLN A 66 28.56 20.30 6.62
CA GLN A 66 28.31 21.74 6.56
C GLN A 66 27.34 22.12 5.41
N LYS A 67 27.38 21.40 4.29
CA LYS A 67 26.42 21.57 3.19
C LYS A 67 25.01 21.07 3.52
N LEU A 68 24.86 20.16 4.48
CA LEU A 68 23.56 19.60 4.90
C LEU A 68 22.88 20.41 6.01
N GLU A 69 23.63 21.27 6.73
CA GLU A 69 23.11 22.05 7.85
C GLU A 69 22.05 23.09 7.46
N ASN A 70 22.12 23.63 6.24
CA ASN A 70 21.27 24.72 5.77
C ASN A 70 20.37 24.26 4.62
N PRO A 71 19.27 23.52 4.89
CA PRO A 71 18.33 23.15 3.87
C PRO A 71 17.59 24.39 3.34
N ASP A 72 17.26 24.38 2.06
CA ASP A 72 16.47 25.44 1.46
C ASP A 72 15.00 25.33 1.93
N PRO A 73 14.43 26.36 2.60
CA PRO A 73 13.10 26.29 3.21
C PRO A 73 11.99 26.06 2.19
N ARG A 74 12.21 26.33 0.90
CA ARG A 74 11.21 26.03 -0.14
C ARG A 74 10.84 24.55 -0.17
N PHE A 75 11.80 23.66 0.12
CA PHE A 75 11.58 22.21 0.11
C PHE A 75 10.92 21.69 1.39
N LEU A 76 10.96 22.47 2.47
CA LEU A 76 10.36 22.12 3.77
C LEU A 76 8.94 22.68 3.95
N LYS A 77 8.39 23.34 2.92
CA LYS A 77 7.13 24.09 3.01
C LYS A 77 5.89 23.23 3.32
N TYR A 78 5.81 22.03 2.76
CA TYR A 78 4.61 21.19 2.84
C TYR A 78 4.80 19.89 3.62
N GLY A 79 6.03 19.35 3.66
CA GLY A 79 6.33 18.13 4.39
C GLY A 79 6.37 18.37 5.89
N SER A 80 5.54 17.66 6.65
CA SER A 80 5.60 17.64 8.11
C SER A 80 5.86 16.21 8.59
N PRO A 81 6.85 15.97 9.47
CA PRO A 81 7.03 14.66 10.10
C PRO A 81 5.96 14.37 11.18
N HIS A 82 5.17 15.37 11.55
CA HIS A 82 4.10 15.25 12.53
C HIS A 82 2.78 15.02 11.80
N PRO A 83 2.10 13.88 12.00
CA PRO A 83 0.79 13.63 11.42
C PRO A 83 -0.24 14.57 12.06
N ALA A 84 -1.14 15.10 11.24
CA ALA A 84 -2.25 15.93 11.67
C ALA A 84 -3.57 15.38 11.10
N VAL A 85 -4.67 15.63 11.79
CA VAL A 85 -6.01 15.31 11.27
C VAL A 85 -6.37 16.35 10.21
N VAL A 86 -6.58 15.90 8.98
CA VAL A 86 -6.92 16.75 7.83
C VAL A 86 -8.34 16.45 7.37
N SER A 87 -9.07 17.50 6.97
CA SER A 87 -10.40 17.34 6.36
C SER A 87 -10.28 17.12 4.86
N HIS A 88 -10.79 15.97 4.40
CA HIS A 88 -10.80 15.58 2.99
C HIS A 88 -12.19 15.74 2.35
N THR A 89 -13.19 16.28 3.07
CA THR A 89 -14.60 16.33 2.64
C THR A 89 -14.80 16.90 1.23
N HIS A 90 -14.01 17.90 0.86
CA HIS A 90 -14.07 18.54 -0.46
C HIS A 90 -13.64 17.62 -1.62
N MET A 91 -12.89 16.54 -1.35
CA MET A 91 -12.44 15.55 -2.35
C MET A 91 -13.27 14.27 -2.35
N LEU A 92 -14.13 14.06 -1.35
CA LEU A 92 -14.92 12.82 -1.19
C LEU A 92 -16.21 12.81 -2.04
N SER A 93 -16.35 13.72 -3.00
CA SER A 93 -17.50 13.72 -3.90
C SER A 93 -17.38 12.56 -4.89
N SER A 94 -18.31 11.62 -4.83
CA SER A 94 -18.41 10.47 -5.72
C SER A 94 -19.83 10.41 -6.32
N PRO A 95 -20.01 9.72 -7.47
CA PRO A 95 -21.34 9.45 -7.99
C PRO A 95 -22.20 8.69 -6.96
N GLU A 96 -23.51 8.93 -6.97
CA GLU A 96 -24.43 8.24 -6.07
C GLU A 96 -24.51 6.74 -6.39
N THR A 97 -24.36 5.89 -5.36
CA THR A 97 -24.63 4.46 -5.48
C THR A 97 -26.13 4.21 -5.31
N LYS A 98 -26.84 4.03 -6.41
CA LYS A 98 -28.28 3.72 -6.40
C LYS A 98 -28.51 2.24 -6.13
N ILE A 99 -29.33 1.91 -5.13
CA ILE A 99 -29.68 0.53 -4.77
C ILE A 99 -31.17 0.32 -5.00
N THR A 100 -31.52 -0.71 -5.75
CA THR A 100 -32.91 -1.13 -5.99
C THR A 100 -33.08 -2.58 -5.54
N THR A 101 -34.12 -2.87 -4.76
CA THR A 101 -34.45 -4.25 -4.36
C THR A 101 -35.64 -4.73 -5.19
N LEU A 102 -35.43 -5.81 -5.93
CA LEU A 102 -36.45 -6.46 -6.74
C LEU A 102 -37.45 -7.25 -5.86
N PRO A 103 -38.66 -7.55 -6.34
CA PRO A 103 -39.68 -8.27 -5.55
C PRO A 103 -39.26 -9.68 -5.14
N ASN A 104 -38.29 -10.30 -5.84
CA ASN A 104 -37.70 -11.58 -5.47
C ASN A 104 -36.60 -11.47 -4.38
N GLY A 105 -36.35 -10.28 -3.85
CA GLY A 105 -35.31 -10.01 -2.84
C GLY A 105 -33.92 -9.75 -3.41
N LEU A 106 -33.72 -9.82 -4.74
CA LEU A 106 -32.43 -9.53 -5.37
C LEU A 106 -32.14 -8.03 -5.31
N ARG A 107 -30.93 -7.67 -4.84
CA ARG A 107 -30.46 -6.28 -4.78
C ARG A 107 -29.63 -5.96 -6.01
N VAL A 108 -29.97 -4.86 -6.68
CA VAL A 108 -29.23 -4.31 -7.82
C VAL A 108 -28.65 -2.97 -7.40
N ALA A 109 -27.32 -2.88 -7.34
CA ALA A 109 -26.60 -1.65 -7.03
C ALA A 109 -25.89 -1.13 -8.29
N THR A 110 -26.00 0.17 -8.55
CA THR A 110 -25.38 0.83 -9.70
C THR A 110 -24.75 2.15 -9.28
N GLU A 111 -23.50 2.36 -9.68
CA GLU A 111 -22.82 3.65 -9.60
C GLU A 111 -22.56 4.16 -11.03
N SER A 112 -23.32 5.16 -11.47
CA SER A 112 -23.32 5.59 -12.86
C SER A 112 -22.27 6.67 -13.14
N THR A 113 -21.25 6.32 -13.92
CA THR A 113 -20.26 7.26 -14.45
C THR A 113 -20.30 7.25 -15.98
N LEU A 114 -21.17 8.08 -16.56
CA LEU A 114 -21.43 8.11 -18.02
C LEU A 114 -20.24 8.61 -18.86
N SER A 115 -19.20 9.17 -18.25
CA SER A 115 -17.96 9.54 -18.92
C SER A 115 -17.04 8.33 -19.21
N SER A 116 -17.25 7.21 -18.51
CA SER A 116 -16.49 5.97 -18.74
C SER A 116 -16.94 5.27 -20.02
N ARG A 117 -15.99 4.67 -20.74
CA ARG A 117 -16.25 3.84 -21.95
C ARG A 117 -16.22 2.34 -21.65
N THR A 118 -15.99 1.99 -20.40
CA THR A 118 -15.96 0.61 -19.90
C THR A 118 -16.84 0.50 -18.66
N ALA A 119 -17.31 -0.71 -18.41
CA ALA A 119 -18.12 -1.05 -17.27
C ALA A 119 -17.71 -2.42 -16.72
N THR A 120 -18.01 -2.64 -15.44
CA THR A 120 -17.92 -3.97 -14.83
C THR A 120 -19.28 -4.31 -14.28
N VAL A 121 -19.77 -5.49 -14.63
CA VAL A 121 -21.02 -6.05 -14.11
C VAL A 121 -20.66 -7.33 -13.37
N GLY A 122 -21.26 -7.58 -12.22
CA GLY A 122 -20.99 -8.80 -11.48
C GLY A 122 -22.10 -9.15 -10.51
N VAL A 123 -22.04 -10.40 -10.05
CA VAL A 123 -22.93 -10.97 -9.05
C VAL A 123 -22.08 -11.40 -7.87
N TRP A 124 -22.39 -10.83 -6.71
CA TRP A 124 -21.79 -11.18 -5.42
C TRP A 124 -22.79 -12.04 -4.67
N ILE A 125 -22.39 -13.27 -4.38
CA ILE A 125 -23.21 -14.28 -3.72
C ILE A 125 -22.67 -14.46 -2.30
N ASP A 126 -23.57 -14.42 -1.32
CA ASP A 126 -23.30 -14.71 0.09
C ASP A 126 -23.21 -16.22 0.31
N ALA A 127 -22.18 -16.82 -0.29
CA ALA A 127 -21.85 -18.23 -0.26
C ALA A 127 -20.33 -18.40 -0.38
N GLY A 128 -19.80 -19.54 0.08
CA GLY A 128 -18.37 -19.81 0.10
C GLY A 128 -18.06 -21.04 0.95
N SER A 129 -16.77 -21.36 1.09
CA SER A 129 -16.34 -22.61 1.75
C SER A 129 -16.72 -22.72 3.23
N ARG A 130 -17.08 -21.61 3.89
CA ARG A 130 -17.60 -21.62 5.27
C ARG A 130 -18.96 -22.29 5.39
N PHE A 131 -19.77 -22.25 4.34
CA PHE A 131 -21.14 -22.75 4.34
C PHE A 131 -21.24 -24.19 3.80
N GLU A 132 -20.10 -24.82 3.53
CA GLU A 132 -20.03 -26.21 3.09
C GLU A 132 -20.17 -27.17 4.27
N THR A 133 -20.58 -28.40 3.96
CA THR A 133 -20.46 -29.53 4.89
C THR A 133 -19.09 -30.19 4.75
N GLU A 134 -18.70 -30.99 5.74
CA GLU A 134 -17.44 -31.76 5.68
C GLU A 134 -17.40 -32.72 4.49
N GLU A 135 -18.55 -33.28 4.11
CA GLU A 135 -18.69 -34.18 2.95
C GLU A 135 -18.56 -33.45 1.61
N THR A 136 -18.88 -32.15 1.57
CA THR A 136 -18.92 -31.34 0.34
C THR A 136 -17.83 -30.27 0.33
N ASN A 137 -16.79 -30.42 1.15
CA ASN A 137 -15.73 -29.42 1.24
C ASN A 137 -15.00 -29.29 -0.10
N GLY A 138 -14.85 -28.06 -0.59
CA GLY A 138 -14.27 -27.77 -1.90
C GLY A 138 -15.28 -27.63 -3.04
N THR A 139 -16.58 -27.75 -2.77
CA THR A 139 -17.64 -27.56 -3.78
C THR A 139 -17.66 -26.13 -4.33
N ALA A 140 -17.41 -25.11 -3.52
CA ALA A 140 -17.40 -23.72 -3.94
C ALA A 140 -16.29 -23.45 -4.96
N HIS A 141 -15.08 -23.95 -4.68
CA HIS A 141 -13.94 -23.85 -5.60
C HIS A 141 -14.18 -24.67 -6.87
N PHE A 142 -14.70 -25.89 -6.71
CA PHE A 142 -15.02 -26.74 -7.85
C PHE A 142 -16.12 -26.14 -8.74
N LEU A 143 -17.15 -25.54 -8.13
CA LEU A 143 -18.24 -24.87 -8.83
C LEU A 143 -17.71 -23.67 -9.62
N GLU A 144 -16.82 -22.88 -9.04
CA GLU A 144 -16.16 -21.76 -9.73
C GLU A 144 -15.51 -22.20 -11.05
N HIS A 145 -14.72 -23.28 -11.02
CA HIS A 145 -14.09 -23.83 -12.21
C HIS A 145 -15.09 -24.37 -13.22
N MET A 146 -16.16 -24.99 -12.73
CA MET A 146 -17.13 -25.70 -13.56
C MET A 146 -18.14 -24.78 -14.23
N ILE A 147 -18.49 -23.65 -13.60
CA ILE A 147 -19.58 -22.78 -14.08
C ILE A 147 -19.27 -22.15 -15.44
N PHE A 148 -17.98 -22.00 -15.78
CA PHE A 148 -17.54 -21.47 -17.08
C PHE A 148 -17.45 -22.54 -18.18
N LYS A 149 -17.74 -23.81 -17.88
CA LYS A 149 -17.53 -24.93 -18.82
C LYS A 149 -18.74 -25.24 -19.71
N GLY A 150 -19.68 -24.30 -19.78
CA GLY A 150 -20.81 -24.32 -20.70
C GLY A 150 -22.16 -24.25 -19.99
N THR A 151 -23.15 -23.77 -20.73
CA THR A 151 -24.55 -23.70 -20.32
C THR A 151 -25.37 -24.63 -21.21
N GLU A 152 -26.67 -24.77 -20.94
CA GLU A 152 -27.59 -25.46 -21.85
C GLU A 152 -27.67 -24.78 -23.23
N ARG A 153 -27.45 -23.46 -23.28
CA ARG A 153 -27.57 -22.62 -24.48
C ARG A 153 -26.26 -22.44 -25.23
N ARG A 154 -25.11 -22.49 -24.54
CA ARG A 154 -23.79 -22.19 -25.09
C ARG A 154 -22.77 -23.25 -24.69
N SER A 155 -21.95 -23.71 -25.64
CA SER A 155 -20.79 -24.52 -25.27
C SER A 155 -19.72 -23.66 -24.58
N ALA A 156 -18.80 -24.29 -23.84
CA ALA A 156 -17.66 -23.58 -23.24
C ALA A 156 -16.88 -22.74 -24.26
N ARG A 157 -16.67 -23.30 -25.46
CA ARG A 157 -15.94 -22.64 -26.54
C ARG A 157 -16.71 -21.42 -27.05
N ASP A 158 -18.01 -21.56 -27.27
CA ASP A 158 -18.84 -20.45 -27.74
C ASP A 158 -18.88 -19.31 -26.72
N LEU A 159 -18.91 -19.68 -25.43
CA LEU A 159 -18.88 -18.72 -24.33
C LEU A 159 -17.54 -17.94 -24.28
N GLU A 160 -16.42 -18.64 -24.34
CA GLU A 160 -15.08 -18.04 -24.39
C GLU A 160 -14.93 -17.14 -25.62
N GLU A 161 -15.33 -17.63 -26.80
CA GLU A 161 -15.27 -16.89 -28.06
C GLU A 161 -16.18 -15.66 -28.07
N GLU A 162 -17.37 -15.73 -27.47
CA GLU A 162 -18.30 -14.59 -27.35
C GLU A 162 -17.70 -13.48 -26.46
N ILE A 163 -17.11 -13.85 -25.32
CA ILE A 163 -16.47 -12.91 -24.39
C ILE A 163 -15.21 -12.28 -25.00
N GLU A 164 -14.37 -13.07 -25.66
CA GLU A 164 -13.16 -12.54 -26.32
C GLU A 164 -13.50 -11.64 -27.51
N ASN A 165 -14.51 -12.00 -28.32
CA ASN A 165 -14.92 -11.19 -29.47
C ASN A 165 -15.43 -9.80 -29.08
N MET A 166 -16.02 -9.63 -27.89
CA MET A 166 -16.40 -8.31 -27.37
C MET A 166 -15.23 -7.56 -26.71
N GLY A 167 -14.04 -8.15 -26.64
CA GLY A 167 -12.90 -7.62 -25.89
C GLY A 167 -13.13 -7.58 -24.38
N GLY A 168 -14.07 -8.41 -23.90
CA GLY A 168 -14.42 -8.51 -22.50
C GLY A 168 -13.51 -9.46 -21.75
N HIS A 169 -13.52 -9.36 -20.43
CA HIS A 169 -12.86 -10.32 -19.55
C HIS A 169 -13.83 -10.74 -18.45
N LEU A 170 -14.17 -12.02 -18.46
CA LEU A 170 -14.99 -12.67 -17.44
C LEU A 170 -14.07 -13.35 -16.43
N ASN A 171 -14.38 -13.22 -15.14
CA ASN A 171 -13.64 -13.91 -14.09
C ASN A 171 -14.55 -14.28 -12.93
N ALA A 172 -14.06 -15.18 -12.09
CA ALA A 172 -14.62 -15.45 -10.78
C ALA A 172 -13.53 -15.50 -9.72
N TYR A 173 -13.96 -15.45 -8.47
CA TYR A 173 -13.19 -15.93 -7.34
C TYR A 173 -14.13 -16.31 -6.22
N THR A 174 -13.76 -17.37 -5.50
CA THR A 174 -14.44 -17.78 -4.28
C THR A 174 -13.60 -17.49 -3.04
N SER A 175 -14.28 -17.17 -1.96
CA SER A 175 -13.71 -16.99 -0.63
C SER A 175 -14.45 -17.90 0.37
N ARG A 176 -14.19 -17.69 1.65
CA ARG A 176 -14.90 -18.40 2.73
C ARG A 176 -16.37 -18.02 2.81
N GLU A 177 -16.70 -16.77 2.56
CA GLU A 177 -18.06 -16.24 2.78
C GLU A 177 -18.67 -15.57 1.56
N GLN A 178 -17.89 -15.40 0.48
CA GLN A 178 -18.34 -14.68 -0.70
C GLN A 178 -17.82 -15.37 -1.95
N THR A 179 -18.70 -15.52 -2.94
CA THR A 179 -18.33 -15.95 -4.29
C THR A 179 -18.73 -14.84 -5.25
N THR A 180 -17.79 -14.44 -6.11
CA THR A 180 -17.99 -13.33 -7.04
C THR A 180 -17.82 -13.81 -8.46
N TYR A 181 -18.80 -13.49 -9.32
CA TYR A 181 -18.73 -13.68 -10.76
C TYR A 181 -18.85 -12.31 -11.43
N TYR A 182 -17.83 -11.87 -12.16
CA TYR A 182 -17.84 -10.53 -12.76
C TYR A 182 -17.26 -10.50 -14.15
N ALA A 183 -17.78 -9.59 -14.97
CA ALA A 183 -17.35 -9.34 -16.33
C ALA A 183 -16.96 -7.87 -16.50
N LYS A 184 -15.75 -7.63 -17.01
CA LYS A 184 -15.28 -6.32 -17.46
C LYS A 184 -15.53 -6.20 -18.96
N VAL A 185 -16.30 -5.21 -19.38
CA VAL A 185 -16.71 -5.05 -20.78
C VAL A 185 -16.75 -3.58 -21.21
N MET A 186 -16.85 -3.37 -22.52
CA MET A 186 -17.14 -2.05 -23.09
C MET A 186 -18.59 -1.63 -22.78
N ASP A 187 -18.84 -0.32 -22.73
CA ASP A 187 -20.16 0.28 -22.47
C ASP A 187 -21.30 -0.32 -23.33
N LYS A 188 -21.02 -0.53 -24.62
CA LYS A 188 -21.98 -1.09 -25.60
C LYS A 188 -22.35 -2.56 -25.35
N ASP A 189 -21.51 -3.33 -24.65
CA ASP A 189 -21.66 -4.78 -24.48
C ASP A 189 -22.15 -5.16 -23.06
N VAL A 190 -22.47 -4.18 -22.21
CA VAL A 190 -22.98 -4.38 -20.84
C VAL A 190 -24.20 -5.32 -20.78
N PHE A 191 -25.17 -5.15 -21.69
CA PHE A 191 -26.37 -6.00 -21.71
C PHE A 191 -26.04 -7.45 -22.08
N LYS A 192 -25.07 -7.67 -22.98
CA LYS A 192 -24.62 -9.03 -23.34
C LYS A 192 -23.89 -9.68 -22.17
N ALA A 193 -23.03 -8.95 -21.49
CA ALA A 193 -22.33 -9.44 -20.30
C ALA A 193 -23.33 -9.87 -19.21
N LEU A 194 -24.41 -9.10 -19.02
CA LEU A 194 -25.47 -9.45 -18.07
C LEU A 194 -26.26 -10.70 -18.49
N ASP A 195 -26.59 -10.85 -19.78
CA ASP A 195 -27.22 -12.07 -20.31
C ASP A 195 -26.33 -13.30 -20.12
N ILE A 196 -25.03 -13.16 -20.38
CA ILE A 196 -24.05 -14.23 -20.18
C ILE A 196 -23.96 -14.60 -18.70
N LEU A 197 -23.82 -13.64 -17.79
CA LEU A 197 -23.79 -13.90 -16.35
C LEU A 197 -25.08 -14.59 -15.87
N ALA A 198 -26.24 -14.14 -16.34
CA ALA A 198 -27.52 -14.76 -15.99
C ALA A 198 -27.61 -16.21 -16.48
N ASP A 199 -27.15 -16.49 -17.70
CA ASP A 199 -27.14 -17.83 -18.29
C ASP A 199 -26.19 -18.78 -17.56
N ILE A 200 -24.99 -18.31 -17.24
CA ILE A 200 -23.98 -19.07 -16.49
C ILE A 200 -24.52 -19.43 -15.10
N LEU A 201 -25.15 -18.50 -14.40
CA LEU A 201 -25.61 -18.72 -13.03
C LEU A 201 -26.86 -19.61 -12.94
N GLN A 202 -27.71 -19.65 -13.97
CA GLN A 202 -28.99 -20.35 -13.93
C GLN A 202 -28.98 -21.66 -14.72
N ASN A 203 -28.31 -21.69 -15.87
CA ASN A 203 -28.40 -22.78 -16.85
C ASN A 203 -27.04 -23.48 -17.08
N SER A 204 -26.13 -23.43 -16.10
CA SER A 204 -24.84 -24.13 -16.17
C SER A 204 -25.04 -25.65 -16.24
N LYS A 205 -24.35 -26.30 -17.19
CA LYS A 205 -24.46 -27.74 -17.41
C LYS A 205 -23.18 -28.45 -16.99
N PHE A 206 -23.29 -29.34 -16.01
CA PHE A 206 -22.16 -30.11 -15.48
C PHE A 206 -22.07 -31.48 -16.13
N GLU A 207 -21.27 -31.60 -17.18
CA GLU A 207 -21.04 -32.87 -17.87
C GLU A 207 -19.98 -33.70 -17.13
N GLU A 208 -20.29 -34.96 -16.86
CA GLU A 208 -19.44 -35.88 -16.10
C GLU A 208 -18.00 -35.95 -16.63
N HIS A 209 -17.82 -35.93 -17.95
CA HIS A 209 -16.51 -35.97 -18.56
C HIS A 209 -15.69 -34.67 -18.30
N ARG A 210 -16.36 -33.52 -18.13
CA ARG A 210 -15.72 -32.23 -17.80
C ARG A 210 -15.37 -32.16 -16.33
N ILE A 211 -16.27 -32.63 -15.46
CA ILE A 211 -16.02 -32.77 -14.02
C ILE A 211 -14.72 -33.53 -13.77
N ARG A 212 -14.52 -34.67 -14.45
CA ARG A 212 -13.28 -35.46 -14.30
C ARG A 212 -12.03 -34.69 -14.72
N ARG A 213 -12.06 -34.01 -15.88
CA ARG A 213 -10.92 -33.21 -16.33
C ARG A 213 -10.62 -32.05 -15.39
N GLU A 214 -11.65 -31.37 -14.90
CA GLU A 214 -11.48 -30.20 -14.04
C GLU A 214 -10.97 -30.61 -12.65
N ARG A 215 -11.37 -31.79 -12.16
CA ARG A 215 -10.76 -32.39 -10.98
C ARG A 215 -9.24 -32.56 -11.13
N ASP A 216 -8.78 -33.03 -12.29
CA ASP A 216 -7.33 -33.17 -12.55
C ASP A 216 -6.61 -31.81 -12.66
N VAL A 217 -7.31 -30.74 -13.05
CA VAL A 217 -6.77 -29.37 -13.04
C VAL A 217 -6.63 -28.87 -11.60
N ILE A 218 -7.69 -28.99 -10.80
CA ILE A 218 -7.72 -28.52 -9.40
C ILE A 218 -6.71 -29.29 -8.54
N LEU A 219 -6.52 -30.59 -8.77
CA LEU A 219 -5.48 -31.36 -8.09
C LEU A 219 -4.07 -30.84 -8.39
N ARG A 220 -3.80 -30.42 -9.63
CA ARG A 220 -2.52 -29.81 -10.00
C ARG A 220 -2.35 -28.42 -9.39
N GLU A 221 -3.40 -27.61 -9.38
CA GLU A 221 -3.38 -26.30 -8.72
C GLU A 221 -3.07 -26.45 -7.22
N MET A 222 -3.65 -27.44 -6.55
CA MET A 222 -3.34 -27.74 -5.15
C MET A 222 -1.84 -28.02 -4.95
N GLU A 223 -1.22 -28.82 -5.83
CA GLU A 223 0.23 -29.08 -5.79
C GLU A 223 1.05 -27.79 -6.03
N GLU A 224 0.66 -26.96 -6.99
CA GLU A 224 1.33 -25.69 -7.28
C GLU A 224 1.25 -24.71 -6.11
N VAL A 225 0.08 -24.60 -5.48
CA VAL A 225 -0.12 -23.76 -4.29
C VAL A 225 0.72 -24.28 -3.13
N MET A 226 0.82 -25.59 -2.91
CA MET A 226 1.70 -26.15 -1.88
C MET A 226 3.18 -25.82 -2.14
N ASN A 227 3.62 -25.87 -3.40
CA ASN A 227 4.99 -25.54 -3.79
C ASN A 227 5.31 -24.04 -3.63
N SER A 228 4.31 -23.17 -3.72
CA SER A 228 4.47 -21.72 -3.53
C SER A 228 4.93 -21.34 -2.11
N PHE A 229 4.69 -22.19 -1.11
CA PHE A 229 5.10 -21.98 0.28
C PHE A 229 6.56 -22.39 0.56
N GLY A 230 7.34 -22.78 -0.45
CA GLY A 230 8.78 -23.03 -0.29
C GLY A 230 9.11 -24.17 0.67
N PHE A 231 8.19 -25.13 0.85
CA PHE A 231 8.57 -26.43 1.41
C PHE A 231 9.32 -27.19 0.32
N GLY A 232 10.61 -26.88 0.22
CA GLY A 232 11.55 -27.75 -0.49
C GLY A 232 11.38 -29.16 0.02
N THR A 233 11.16 -30.07 -0.90
CA THR A 233 11.30 -31.51 -0.69
C THR A 233 12.63 -31.77 0.03
N PHE A 234 12.58 -32.28 1.25
CA PHE A 234 13.73 -32.93 1.89
C PHE A 234 13.93 -34.32 1.31
#